data_AF-A0A7S2D006-F1
#
_entry.id   AF-A0A7S2D006-F1
#
_cell.length_a   1.000
_cell.length_b   1.000
_cell.length_c   1.000
_cell.angle_alpha   90.00
_cell.angle_beta   90.00
_cell.angle_gamma   90.00
#
_symmetry.space_group_name_H-M   'P 1'
#
loop_
_entity.id
_entity.type
_entity.pdbx_description
1 polymer ?
#
loop_
_entity_poly.entity_id
_entity_poly.type
_entity_poly.pdbx_seq_one_letter_code
_entity_poly.pdbx_strand_id
1 'polypeptide(L)'
;KTSFEILDIFVAECGKRGIFIMLDQHDIVGEKAELWYEGVYTEEDSIRAWEVMLGRYVNSYNVFAADLRNEPHGLASWGESNPLTDYNHYYERLINRLAAKYPDWKGLWLVEGTQYNNEGYEPPVPQWWGGNLE
;
A
#
# COMPACT_ATOMS: atom_id res chain seq x y z
N LYS A 1 -0.70 -26.49 -4.11
CA LYS A 1 0.17 -25.35 -3.77
C LYS A 1 -0.68 -24.31 -3.07
N THR A 2 -0.20 -23.67 -2.02
CA THR A 2 -0.89 -22.51 -1.41
C THR A 2 -0.74 -21.29 -2.32
N SER A 3 -1.56 -20.25 -2.11
CA SER A 3 -1.44 -18.99 -2.86
C SER A 3 -0.03 -18.39 -2.72
N PHE A 4 0.55 -18.45 -1.51
CA PHE A 4 1.93 -18.01 -1.27
C PHE A 4 2.97 -18.85 -2.04
N GLU A 5 2.83 -20.18 -2.08
CA GLU A 5 3.76 -21.01 -2.86
C GLU A 5 3.68 -20.73 -4.36
N ILE A 6 2.49 -20.38 -4.87
CA ILE A 6 2.33 -19.98 -6.27
C ILE A 6 3.00 -18.62 -6.50
N LEU A 7 2.80 -17.67 -5.59
CA LEU A 7 3.43 -16.34 -5.69
C LEU A 7 4.95 -16.42 -5.62
N ASP A 8 5.52 -17.26 -4.75
CA ASP A 8 6.98 -17.46 -4.66
C ASP A 8 7.56 -17.97 -5.99
N ILE A 9 6.89 -18.95 -6.60
CA ILE A 9 7.28 -19.47 -7.92
C ILE A 9 7.19 -18.38 -8.97
N PHE A 10 6.11 -17.61 -8.98
CA PHE A 10 5.92 -16.50 -9.92
C PHE A 10 7.03 -15.45 -9.80
N VAL A 11 7.32 -14.99 -8.58
CA VAL A 11 8.40 -14.02 -8.31
C VAL A 11 9.75 -14.55 -8.80
N ALA A 12 10.07 -15.81 -8.50
CA ALA A 12 11.31 -16.43 -8.93
C ALA A 12 11.41 -16.59 -10.47
N GLU A 13 10.33 -16.99 -11.13
CA GLU A 13 10.30 -17.15 -12.59
C GLU A 13 10.38 -15.80 -13.34
N CYS A 14 9.77 -14.75 -12.80
CA CYS A 14 9.95 -13.37 -13.26
C CYS A 14 11.41 -12.91 -13.10
N GLY A 15 12.01 -13.22 -11.95
CA GLY A 15 13.42 -12.93 -11.68
C GLY A 15 14.37 -13.65 -12.65
N LYS A 16 14.09 -14.88 -13.09
CA LYS A 16 14.90 -15.54 -14.13
C LYS A 16 14.81 -14.86 -15.50
N ARG A 17 13.79 -14.05 -15.73
CA ARG A 17 13.48 -13.40 -17.02
C ARG A 17 13.71 -11.89 -17.00
N GLY A 18 14.24 -11.32 -15.91
CA GLY A 18 14.44 -9.88 -15.77
C GLY A 18 13.14 -9.09 -15.70
N ILE A 19 12.04 -9.71 -15.27
CA ILE A 19 10.75 -9.04 -15.10
C ILE A 19 10.65 -8.52 -13.66
N PHE A 20 10.50 -7.22 -13.53
CA PHE A 20 10.30 -6.54 -12.26
C PHE A 20 8.85 -6.67 -11.77
N ILE A 21 8.68 -6.73 -10.45
CA ILE A 21 7.41 -6.89 -9.76
C ILE A 21 7.25 -5.77 -8.74
N MET A 22 6.11 -5.10 -8.84
CA MET A 22 5.57 -4.23 -7.80
C MET A 22 4.49 -5.03 -7.08
N LEU A 23 4.59 -5.11 -5.76
CA LEU A 23 3.54 -5.69 -4.93
C LEU A 23 2.53 -4.61 -4.61
N ASP A 24 1.24 -4.94 -4.66
CA ASP A 24 0.14 -4.02 -4.37
C ASP A 24 -0.78 -4.64 -3.32
N GLN A 25 -1.04 -3.90 -2.24
CA GLN A 25 -2.11 -4.23 -1.30
C GLN A 25 -3.45 -3.72 -1.84
N HIS A 26 -3.98 -4.53 -2.76
CA HIS A 26 -5.19 -4.17 -3.51
C HIS A 26 -6.44 -4.08 -2.64
N ASP A 27 -6.52 -4.91 -1.61
CA ASP A 27 -7.72 -5.10 -0.79
C ASP A 27 -7.38 -5.66 0.61
N ILE A 28 -8.27 -5.48 1.58
CA ILE A 28 -8.20 -6.03 2.94
C ILE A 28 -9.37 -6.97 3.29
N VAL A 29 -10.51 -6.86 2.61
CA VAL A 29 -11.74 -7.62 2.92
C VAL A 29 -12.33 -8.34 1.70
N GLY A 30 -11.75 -8.17 0.52
CA GLY A 30 -12.32 -8.63 -0.76
C GLY A 30 -13.37 -7.68 -1.35
N GLU A 31 -13.43 -6.45 -0.82
CA GLU A 31 -14.22 -5.33 -1.32
C GLU A 31 -13.34 -4.07 -1.34
N LYS A 32 -13.68 -3.07 -2.16
CA LYS A 32 -12.88 -1.85 -2.29
C LYS A 32 -12.97 -0.98 -1.03
N ALA A 33 -12.21 -1.34 0.01
CA ALA A 33 -12.18 -0.63 1.28
C ALA A 33 -11.67 0.80 1.08
N GLU A 34 -12.43 1.78 1.55
CA GLU A 34 -12.10 3.20 1.47
C GLU A 34 -10.84 3.58 2.26
N LEU A 35 -10.58 2.85 3.35
CA LEU A 35 -9.49 3.07 4.29
C LEU A 35 -8.54 1.85 4.36
N TRP A 36 -7.45 2.00 5.12
CA TRP A 36 -6.47 0.94 5.35
C TRP A 36 -6.89 -0.08 6.42
N TYR A 37 -8.10 0.05 6.94
CA TYR A 37 -8.74 -0.83 7.92
C TYR A 37 -10.23 -0.94 7.58
N GLU A 38 -10.85 -2.07 7.90
CA GLU A 38 -12.28 -2.29 7.69
C GLU A 38 -12.78 -3.49 8.50
N GLY A 39 -13.98 -3.35 9.08
CA GLY A 39 -14.63 -4.41 9.85
C GLY A 39 -13.76 -4.89 11.01
N VAL A 40 -13.27 -6.13 10.91
CA VAL A 40 -12.40 -6.76 11.93
C VAL A 40 -10.90 -6.50 11.70
N TYR A 41 -10.52 -6.02 10.51
CA TYR A 41 -9.13 -5.76 10.16
C TYR A 41 -8.71 -4.38 10.60
N THR A 42 -7.63 -4.33 11.37
CA THR A 42 -7.07 -3.10 11.94
C THR A 42 -5.89 -2.59 11.11
N GLU A 43 -5.43 -1.37 11.40
CA GLU A 43 -4.17 -0.85 10.85
C GLU A 43 -2.99 -1.81 11.08
N GLU A 44 -2.93 -2.44 12.26
CA GLU A 44 -1.87 -3.39 12.60
C GLU A 44 -1.94 -4.66 11.73
N ASP A 45 -3.14 -5.08 11.31
CA ASP A 45 -3.27 -6.23 10.40
C ASP A 45 -2.78 -5.88 8.99
N SER A 46 -3.04 -4.66 8.50
CA SER A 46 -2.47 -4.14 7.25
C SER A 46 -0.94 -4.01 7.32
N ILE A 47 -0.40 -3.50 8.43
CA ILE A 47 1.06 -3.47 8.66
C ILE A 47 1.62 -4.90 8.64
N ARG A 48 1.00 -5.83 9.37
CA ARG A 48 1.46 -7.23 9.43
C ARG A 48 1.41 -7.92 8.07
N ALA A 49 0.43 -7.61 7.24
CA ALA A 49 0.36 -8.11 5.86
C ALA A 49 1.62 -7.68 5.08
N TRP A 50 2.01 -6.41 5.13
CA TRP A 50 3.25 -5.94 4.51
C TRP A 50 4.51 -6.57 5.11
N GLU A 51 4.55 -6.76 6.42
CA GLU A 51 5.68 -7.45 7.08
C GLU A 51 5.83 -8.90 6.57
N VAL A 52 4.73 -9.61 6.32
CA VAL A 52 4.76 -10.93 5.68
C VAL A 52 5.37 -10.83 4.28
N MET A 53 4.89 -9.89 3.45
CA MET A 53 5.35 -9.74 2.07
C MET A 53 6.82 -9.36 1.97
N LEU A 54 7.26 -8.36 2.75
CA LEU A 54 8.68 -7.96 2.79
C LEU A 54 9.54 -9.08 3.37
N GLY A 55 9.09 -9.77 4.41
CA GLY A 55 9.82 -10.92 4.96
C GLY A 55 10.07 -12.03 3.93
N ARG A 56 9.15 -12.23 2.99
CA ARG A 56 9.32 -13.20 1.90
C ARG A 56 10.28 -12.71 0.81
N TYR A 57 10.19 -11.43 0.44
CA TYR A 57 10.77 -10.94 -0.81
C TYR A 57 11.85 -9.88 -0.66
N VAL A 58 12.29 -9.54 0.56
CA VAL A 58 13.35 -8.55 0.80
C VAL A 58 14.67 -8.84 0.04
N ASN A 59 14.95 -10.12 -0.22
CA ASN A 59 16.14 -10.56 -0.97
C ASN A 59 15.89 -10.80 -2.47
N SER A 60 14.66 -10.61 -2.94
CA SER A 60 14.31 -10.78 -4.35
C SER A 60 14.63 -9.51 -5.13
N TYR A 61 15.72 -9.53 -5.89
CA TYR A 61 16.19 -8.35 -6.63
C TYR A 61 15.15 -7.75 -7.59
N ASN A 62 14.21 -8.57 -8.07
CA ASN A 62 13.20 -8.17 -9.03
C ASN A 62 11.91 -7.66 -8.38
N VAL A 63 11.77 -7.71 -7.04
CA VAL A 63 10.68 -7.05 -6.33
C VAL A 63 11.13 -5.64 -6.00
N PHE A 64 10.73 -4.67 -6.81
CA PHE A 64 11.32 -3.33 -6.82
C PHE A 64 10.49 -2.27 -6.09
N ALA A 65 9.23 -2.56 -5.79
CA ALA A 65 8.31 -1.59 -5.20
C ALA A 65 7.20 -2.26 -4.38
N ALA A 66 6.70 -1.53 -3.39
CA ALA A 66 5.52 -1.82 -2.61
C ALA A 66 4.54 -0.65 -2.77
N ASP A 67 3.44 -0.90 -3.47
CA ASP A 67 2.29 -0.01 -3.60
C ASP A 67 1.36 -0.22 -2.41
N LEU A 68 1.44 0.73 -1.46
CA LEU A 68 1.11 0.49 -0.06
C LEU A 68 -0.38 0.26 0.19
N ARG A 69 -1.24 0.88 -0.63
CA ARG A 69 -2.69 0.69 -0.58
C ARG A 69 -3.30 1.18 -1.88
N ASN A 70 -4.00 0.28 -2.56
CA ASN A 70 -4.72 0.60 -3.79
C ASN A 70 -5.88 1.58 -3.57
N GLU A 71 -5.93 2.62 -4.40
CA GLU A 71 -7.07 3.50 -4.62
C GLU A 71 -7.72 4.07 -3.33
N PRO A 72 -7.04 4.78 -2.41
CA PRO A 72 -7.74 5.48 -1.32
C PRO A 72 -8.87 6.38 -1.84
N HIS A 73 -10.06 6.29 -1.25
CA HIS A 73 -11.27 6.98 -1.73
C HIS A 73 -12.32 7.16 -0.64
N GLY A 74 -13.45 7.80 -0.99
CA GLY A 74 -14.57 8.00 -0.08
C GLY A 74 -14.16 8.81 1.15
N LEU A 75 -14.14 8.16 2.32
CA LEU A 75 -13.72 8.71 3.60
C LEU A 75 -12.22 9.01 3.70
N ALA A 76 -11.39 8.51 2.77
CA ALA A 76 -9.96 8.81 2.74
C ALA A 76 -9.71 10.31 2.60
N SER A 77 -8.91 10.88 3.50
CA SER A 77 -8.47 12.26 3.49
C SER A 77 -6.96 12.39 3.36
N TRP A 78 -6.49 13.60 3.08
CA TRP A 78 -5.08 13.94 3.03
C TRP A 78 -4.90 15.35 3.61
N GLY A 79 -4.04 15.49 4.62
CA GLY A 79 -3.72 16.80 5.20
C GLY A 79 -4.78 17.39 6.14
N GLU A 80 -5.83 16.65 6.52
CA GLU A 80 -6.88 17.15 7.43
C GLU A 80 -6.49 17.04 8.91
N SER A 81 -5.35 16.44 9.22
CA SER A 81 -4.89 16.07 10.55
C SER A 81 -5.82 15.10 11.32
N ASN A 82 -6.68 14.36 10.61
CA ASN A 82 -7.54 13.34 11.22
C ASN A 82 -6.85 11.97 11.17
N PRO A 83 -6.39 11.40 12.30
CA PRO A 83 -5.62 10.16 12.31
C PRO A 83 -6.39 8.93 11.81
N LEU A 84 -7.73 9.00 11.72
CA LEU A 84 -8.57 7.91 11.25
C LEU A 84 -8.75 7.89 9.74
N THR A 85 -8.48 8.99 9.03
CA THR A 85 -8.77 9.12 7.59
C THR A 85 -7.57 9.64 6.78
N ASP A 86 -6.59 10.28 7.43
CA ASP A 86 -5.42 10.86 6.75
C ASP A 86 -4.43 9.80 6.28
N TYR A 87 -4.45 9.59 4.96
CA TYR A 87 -3.57 8.65 4.30
C TYR A 87 -2.11 9.08 4.32
N ASN A 88 -1.81 10.38 4.24
CA ASN A 88 -0.44 10.89 4.34
C ASN A 88 0.23 10.44 5.65
N HIS A 89 -0.47 10.55 6.77
CA HIS A 89 0.05 10.11 8.06
C HIS A 89 0.04 8.59 8.23
N TYR A 90 -0.93 7.88 7.65
CA TYR A 90 -0.90 6.41 7.62
C TYR A 90 0.33 5.88 6.87
N TYR A 91 0.60 6.39 5.67
CA TYR A 91 1.75 6.01 4.87
C TYR A 91 3.07 6.31 5.60
N GLU A 92 3.20 7.47 6.26
CA GLU A 92 4.35 7.77 7.10
C GLU A 92 4.57 6.72 8.21
N ARG A 93 3.51 6.35 8.94
CA ARG A 93 3.59 5.33 10.00
C ARG A 93 4.00 3.98 9.44
N LEU A 94 3.36 3.55 8.35
CA LEU A 94 3.62 2.28 7.69
C LEU A 94 5.06 2.21 7.18
N ILE A 95 5.50 3.19 6.39
CA ILE A 95 6.85 3.23 5.81
C ILE A 95 7.91 3.24 6.93
N ASN A 96 7.75 4.08 7.96
CA ASN A 96 8.71 4.13 9.06
C ASN A 96 8.81 2.79 9.80
N ARG A 97 7.68 2.11 10.03
CA ARG A 97 7.64 0.78 10.65
C ARG A 97 8.34 -0.27 9.80
N LEU A 98 8.03 -0.32 8.50
CA LEU A 98 8.59 -1.32 7.58
C LEU A 98 10.09 -1.07 7.34
N ALA A 99 10.51 0.18 7.15
CA ALA A 99 11.90 0.55 6.94
C ALA A 99 12.77 0.23 8.17
N ALA A 100 12.25 0.44 9.39
CA ALA A 100 12.96 0.07 10.61
C ALA A 100 13.11 -1.45 10.78
N LYS A 101 12.09 -2.23 10.38
CA LYS A 101 12.08 -3.70 10.52
C LYS A 101 12.85 -4.42 9.41
N TYR A 102 12.83 -3.89 8.19
CA TYR A 102 13.46 -4.45 7.00
C TYR A 102 14.49 -3.47 6.42
N PRO A 103 15.58 -3.14 7.13
CA PRO A 103 16.58 -2.15 6.68
C PRO A 103 17.31 -2.56 5.38
N ASP A 104 17.27 -3.85 5.03
CA ASP A 104 17.85 -4.37 3.80
C ASP A 104 16.93 -4.19 2.58
N TRP A 105 15.66 -3.83 2.76
CA TRP A 105 14.76 -3.50 1.65
C TRP A 105 15.34 -2.32 0.85
N LYS A 106 15.49 -2.53 -0.47
CA LYS A 106 16.00 -1.53 -1.42
C LYS A 106 14.97 -1.10 -2.46
N GLY A 107 13.73 -1.56 -2.33
CA GLY A 107 12.65 -1.16 -3.22
C GLY A 107 12.08 0.22 -2.90
N LEU A 108 11.16 0.67 -3.75
CA LEU A 108 10.43 1.92 -3.61
C LEU A 108 9.17 1.73 -2.78
N TRP A 109 8.80 2.76 -2.03
CA TRP A 109 7.48 2.88 -1.41
C TRP A 109 6.62 3.72 -2.33
N LEU A 110 5.56 3.14 -2.87
CA LEU A 110 4.62 3.83 -3.74
C LEU A 110 3.41 4.23 -2.92
N VAL A 111 3.08 5.51 -3.06
CA VAL A 111 2.06 6.21 -2.30
C VAL A 111 1.09 6.77 -3.33
N GLU A 112 -0.08 6.14 -3.44
CA GLU A 112 -1.19 6.68 -4.20
C GLU A 112 -1.81 7.91 -3.51
N GLY A 113 -2.60 8.65 -4.28
CA GLY A 113 -3.39 9.77 -3.80
C GLY A 113 -4.71 9.34 -3.15
N THR A 114 -5.66 10.26 -3.05
CA THR A 114 -7.03 10.01 -2.57
C THR A 114 -8.06 10.26 -3.67
N GLN A 115 -9.36 10.11 -3.38
CA GLN A 115 -10.42 10.58 -4.27
C GLN A 115 -10.65 12.09 -4.14
N TYR A 116 -10.61 12.59 -2.89
CA TYR A 116 -10.85 13.98 -2.55
C TYR A 116 -9.63 14.54 -1.82
N ASN A 117 -9.32 15.80 -2.09
CA ASN A 117 -8.43 16.62 -1.28
C ASN A 117 -9.16 17.95 -1.01
N ASN A 118 -9.13 18.42 0.23
CA ASN A 118 -9.73 19.70 0.64
C ASN A 118 -8.77 20.88 0.39
N GLU A 119 -7.54 20.64 -0.05
CA GLU A 119 -6.65 21.71 -0.49
C GLU A 119 -7.08 22.26 -1.86
N GLY A 120 -7.55 23.52 -1.88
CA GLY A 120 -7.64 24.33 -3.10
C GLY A 120 -8.99 24.39 -3.82
N TYR A 121 -9.98 23.55 -3.48
CA TYR A 121 -11.31 23.56 -4.12
C TYR A 121 -12.47 23.51 -3.12
N GLU A 122 -13.43 24.44 -3.29
CA GLU A 122 -14.68 24.49 -2.52
C GLU A 122 -15.88 24.59 -3.47
N PRO A 123 -16.70 23.52 -3.63
CA PRO A 123 -16.60 22.21 -2.96
C PRO A 123 -15.46 21.34 -3.53
N PRO A 124 -15.04 20.28 -2.80
CA PRO A 124 -14.05 19.31 -3.30
C PRO A 124 -14.49 18.68 -4.62
N VAL A 125 -13.57 18.58 -5.58
CA VAL A 125 -13.82 17.92 -6.87
C VAL A 125 -13.30 16.49 -6.80
N PRO A 126 -14.13 15.46 -7.10
CA PRO A 126 -13.65 14.09 -7.10
C PRO A 126 -12.68 13.86 -8.26
N GLN A 127 -11.50 13.31 -7.93
CA GLN A 127 -10.61 12.69 -8.91
C GLN A 127 -10.89 11.18 -8.99
N TRP A 128 -10.15 10.47 -9.84
CA TRP A 128 -10.10 9.00 -9.79
C TRP A 128 -9.65 8.55 -8.40
N TRP A 129 -10.11 7.38 -7.96
CA TRP A 129 -9.67 6.82 -6.67
C TRP A 129 -8.16 6.58 -6.71
N GLY A 130 -7.44 6.97 -5.66
CA GLY A 130 -5.98 6.96 -5.68
C GLY A 130 -5.32 8.04 -6.55
N GLY A 131 -6.11 8.88 -7.24
CA GLY A 131 -5.61 9.78 -8.29
C GLY A 131 -5.38 11.22 -7.86
N ASN A 132 -5.89 11.64 -6.70
CA ASN A 132 -5.71 13.01 -6.21
C ASN A 132 -4.38 13.17 -5.47
N LEU A 133 -3.42 13.81 -6.12
CA LEU A 133 -2.08 14.14 -5.61
C LEU A 133 -1.85 15.67 -5.57
N GLU A 134 -2.92 16.44 -5.67
CA GLU A 134 -2.88 17.91 -5.63
C GLU A 134 -2.62 18.44 -4.23
#